data_AF-A0A2N1U1Q9-F1
#
_entry.id   AF-A0A2N1U1Q9-F1
#
_cell.length_a   1.000
_cell.length_b   1.000
_cell.length_c   1.000
_cell.angle_alpha   90.00
_cell.angle_beta   90.00
_cell.angle_gamma   90.00
#
_symmetry.space_group_name_H-M   'P 1'
#
loop_
_entity.id
_entity.type
_entity.pdbx_description
1 polymer ?
#
loop_
_entity_poly.entity_id
_entity_poly.type
_entity_poly.pdbx_seq_one_letter_code
_entity_poly.pdbx_strand_id
1 'polypeptide(L)'
;MDDDRNKVMLIIGLTLIAVMFIGMIFFRPAKPKPGIVSPPPRVAGKKTEPTTTYQQKPSQQHAVRRVGPRTIRGAEAAAKAREEHHAEIRAAGAKWLEKMIEDPTISAHTRELYAARNNPNVQAGVYYLYNGDKLHAAEEFEKAALDPENRLSVRFIALRQRFFLARTQKNMEDYFKWGKMLGEMLKDNDLSFFDQKQNSEFLDRIKYQEIYYKARNDKAMQEAIADYLLNEKKGYDKHLAMEEVLRRIRDVEEELQG
;
A
#
# COMPACT_ATOMS: atom_id res chain seq x y z
N MET A 1 -35.76 16.50 6.37
CA MET A 1 -35.07 16.43 5.06
C MET A 1 -33.54 16.35 5.17
N ASP A 2 -32.93 16.67 6.32
CA ASP A 2 -31.47 16.61 6.52
C ASP A 2 -30.92 15.22 6.83
N ASP A 3 -31.73 14.32 7.41
CA ASP A 3 -31.31 12.96 7.77
C ASP A 3 -31.00 12.08 6.56
N ASP A 4 -31.73 12.25 5.45
CA ASP A 4 -31.50 11.46 4.24
C ASP A 4 -30.26 11.93 3.47
N ARG A 5 -29.92 13.22 3.52
CA ARG A 5 -28.65 13.71 2.96
C ARG A 5 -27.45 13.22 3.77
N ASN A 6 -27.55 13.20 5.10
CA ASN A 6 -26.50 12.67 5.96
C ASN A 6 -26.32 11.15 5.79
N LYS A 7 -27.41 10.38 5.62
CA LYS A 7 -27.34 8.95 5.30
C LYS A 7 -26.73 8.70 3.92
N VAL A 8 -27.11 9.47 2.90
CA VAL A 8 -26.52 9.36 1.55
C VAL A 8 -25.04 9.75 1.55
N MET A 9 -24.66 10.81 2.27
CA MET A 9 -23.26 11.22 2.45
C MET A 9 -22.43 10.16 3.21
N LEU A 10 -23.01 9.52 4.22
CA LEU A 10 -22.37 8.44 4.99
C LEU A 10 -22.18 7.19 4.14
N ILE A 11 -23.16 6.84 3.30
CA ILE A 11 -23.09 5.72 2.35
C ILE A 11 -22.03 5.99 1.27
N ILE A 12 -21.95 7.21 0.73
CA ILE A 12 -20.92 7.61 -0.26
C ILE A 12 -19.52 7.62 0.35
N GLY A 13 -19.36 8.11 1.59
CA GLY A 13 -18.11 8.07 2.34
C GLY A 13 -17.67 6.64 2.69
N LEU A 14 -18.61 5.76 3.04
CA LEU A 14 -18.35 4.34 3.28
C LEU A 14 -17.96 3.60 2.00
N THR A 15 -18.59 3.90 0.86
CA THR A 15 -18.25 3.26 -0.43
C THR A 15 -16.90 3.73 -0.96
N LEU A 16 -16.58 5.02 -0.89
CA LEU A 16 -15.26 5.51 -1.36
C LEU A 16 -14.12 4.91 -0.53
N ILE A 17 -14.29 4.78 0.78
CA ILE A 17 -13.23 4.25 1.65
C ILE A 17 -13.16 2.71 1.56
N ALA A 18 -14.28 2.02 1.34
CA ALA A 18 -14.29 0.59 1.03
C ALA A 18 -13.64 0.29 -0.34
N VAL A 19 -13.86 1.13 -1.35
CA VAL A 19 -13.26 0.98 -2.70
C VAL A 19 -11.74 1.20 -2.65
N MET A 20 -11.25 2.16 -1.85
CA MET A 20 -9.81 2.35 -1.65
C MET A 20 -9.15 1.16 -0.94
N PHE A 21 -9.83 0.52 0.01
CA PHE A 21 -9.28 -0.62 0.76
C PHE A 21 -9.42 -1.97 0.03
N ILE A 22 -10.53 -2.24 -0.66
CA ILE A 22 -10.70 -3.47 -1.46
C ILE A 22 -9.76 -3.44 -2.67
N GLY A 23 -9.55 -2.27 -3.29
CA GLY A 23 -8.52 -2.11 -4.32
C GLY A 23 -7.12 -2.42 -3.80
N MET A 24 -6.73 -1.92 -2.62
CA MET A 24 -5.37 -2.12 -2.11
C MET A 24 -5.11 -3.49 -1.47
N ILE A 25 -6.14 -4.19 -0.98
CA ILE A 25 -6.02 -5.55 -0.43
C ILE A 25 -6.04 -6.62 -1.54
N PHE A 26 -6.69 -6.38 -2.68
CA PHE A 26 -6.86 -7.37 -3.77
C PHE A 26 -6.14 -7.04 -5.10
N PHE A 27 -5.41 -5.93 -5.22
CA PHE A 27 -4.57 -5.68 -6.40
C PHE A 27 -3.35 -6.63 -6.42
N ARG A 28 -3.55 -7.84 -6.95
CA ARG A 28 -2.51 -8.50 -7.74
C ARG A 28 -2.34 -7.67 -9.01
N PRO A 29 -1.13 -7.20 -9.37
CA PRO A 29 -0.92 -6.67 -10.71
C PRO A 29 -1.27 -7.78 -11.70
N ALA A 30 -2.32 -7.56 -12.49
CA ALA A 30 -2.59 -8.42 -13.64
C ALA A 30 -1.37 -8.34 -14.55
N LYS A 31 -0.65 -9.46 -14.72
CA LYS A 31 0.40 -9.55 -15.74
C LYS A 31 -0.23 -9.12 -17.08
N PRO A 32 0.26 -8.08 -17.75
CA PRO A 32 -0.23 -7.79 -19.08
C PRO A 32 0.16 -8.98 -19.96
N LYS A 33 -0.84 -9.67 -20.52
CA LYS A 33 -0.61 -10.65 -21.59
C LYS A 33 0.11 -9.90 -22.72
N PRO A 34 1.16 -10.47 -23.34
CA PRO A 34 1.82 -9.85 -24.48
C PRO A 34 0.85 -9.88 -25.67
N GLY A 35 0.12 -8.78 -25.86
CA GLY A 35 -0.83 -8.57 -26.93
C GLY A 35 -0.18 -7.79 -28.08
N ILE A 36 0.36 -8.54 -29.03
CA ILE A 36 0.41 -8.32 -30.47
C ILE A 36 -0.05 -6.92 -30.92
N VAL A 37 0.90 -6.17 -31.48
CA VAL A 37 0.65 -4.95 -32.24
C VAL A 37 -0.21 -5.31 -33.45
N SER A 38 -1.41 -4.73 -33.55
CA SER A 38 -2.19 -4.74 -34.78
C SER A 38 -2.82 -3.35 -34.96
N PRO A 39 -2.54 -2.65 -36.06
CA PRO A 39 -3.11 -1.32 -36.31
C PRO A 39 -4.60 -1.44 -36.63
N PRO A 40 -5.41 -0.39 -36.37
CA PRO A 40 -6.84 -0.44 -36.62
C PRO A 40 -7.12 -0.55 -38.13
N PRO A 41 -8.11 -1.36 -38.56
CA PRO A 41 -8.45 -1.48 -39.97
C PRO A 41 -9.14 -0.21 -40.48
N ARG A 42 -8.71 0.25 -41.66
CA ARG A 42 -9.47 1.18 -42.51
C ARG A 42 -10.78 0.52 -42.94
N VAL A 43 -11.91 1.19 -42.69
CA VAL A 43 -13.16 0.93 -43.40
C VAL A 43 -13.58 2.21 -44.12
N ALA A 44 -13.84 2.07 -45.42
CA ALA A 44 -14.19 3.12 -46.35
C ALA A 44 -15.70 3.10 -46.68
N GLY A 45 -16.32 4.29 -46.70
CA GLY A 45 -17.56 4.64 -47.42
C GLY A 45 -18.89 4.17 -46.79
N LYS A 46 -20.03 4.87 -46.90
CA LYS A 46 -20.42 6.05 -47.71
C LYS A 46 -21.85 6.53 -47.30
N LYS A 47 -22.09 7.86 -47.43
CA LYS A 47 -23.36 8.63 -47.69
C LYS A 47 -24.38 8.78 -46.53
N THR A 48 -25.06 9.91 -46.25
CA THR A 48 -25.27 11.28 -46.83
C THR A 48 -26.06 12.09 -45.78
N GLU A 49 -25.65 13.28 -45.30
CA GLU A 49 -26.09 14.67 -45.63
C GLU A 49 -26.39 15.45 -44.32
N PRO A 50 -26.50 16.81 -44.27
CA PRO A 50 -25.98 17.85 -45.15
C PRO A 50 -25.03 18.84 -44.43
N THR A 51 -24.32 19.59 -45.25
CA THR A 51 -23.30 20.61 -44.99
C THR A 51 -23.77 21.73 -44.06
N THR A 52 -23.12 21.89 -42.90
CA THR A 52 -23.07 23.18 -42.18
C THR A 52 -21.65 23.71 -42.25
N THR A 53 -21.47 24.79 -43.02
CA THR A 53 -20.22 25.50 -43.17
C THR A 53 -19.82 26.11 -41.82
N TYR A 54 -18.96 25.44 -41.05
CA TYR A 54 -18.30 26.06 -39.91
C TYR A 54 -17.20 26.99 -40.43
N GLN A 55 -17.47 28.30 -40.38
CA GLN A 55 -16.42 29.31 -40.42
C GLN A 55 -15.41 28.99 -39.31
N GLN A 56 -14.17 28.67 -39.70
CA GLN A 56 -13.03 28.65 -38.79
C GLN A 56 -12.89 30.06 -38.19
N LYS A 57 -13.17 30.19 -36.89
CA LYS A 57 -12.69 31.34 -36.13
C LYS A 57 -11.17 31.25 -36.03
N PRO A 58 -10.43 32.35 -36.25
CA PRO A 58 -8.97 32.34 -36.17
C PRO A 58 -8.51 31.93 -34.78
N SER A 59 -7.43 31.14 -34.75
CA SER A 59 -6.72 30.70 -33.57
C SER A 59 -6.43 31.88 -32.63
N GLN A 60 -7.13 31.91 -31.49
CA GLN A 60 -6.71 32.77 -30.38
C GLN A 60 -5.42 32.21 -29.81
N GLN A 61 -4.33 32.90 -30.12
CA GLN A 61 -3.04 32.81 -29.46
C GLN A 61 -3.22 32.68 -27.95
N HIS A 62 -2.47 31.76 -27.35
CA HIS A 62 -2.37 31.56 -25.91
C HIS A 62 -1.98 32.88 -25.21
N ALA A 63 -2.98 33.64 -24.78
CA ALA A 63 -2.80 34.64 -23.73
C ALA A 63 -2.62 33.87 -22.43
N VAL A 64 -1.37 33.78 -21.94
CA VAL A 64 -1.08 33.41 -20.56
C VAL A 64 -1.79 34.45 -19.69
N ARG A 65 -3.01 34.13 -19.24
CA ARG A 65 -3.81 34.98 -18.36
C ARG A 65 -3.02 35.12 -17.06
N ARG A 66 -2.37 36.27 -16.86
CA ARG A 66 -1.81 36.64 -15.55
C ARG A 66 -2.98 36.69 -14.56
N VAL A 67 -3.03 35.68 -13.69
CA VAL A 67 -4.01 35.56 -12.62
C VAL A 67 -3.71 36.68 -11.61
N GLY A 68 -4.58 37.68 -11.53
CA GLY A 68 -4.39 38.80 -10.61
C GLY A 68 -4.50 38.38 -9.13
N PRO A 69 -4.02 39.21 -8.18
CA PRO A 69 -4.02 38.88 -6.75
C PRO A 69 -5.39 38.56 -6.14
N ARG A 70 -6.48 39.08 -6.72
CA ARG A 70 -7.87 38.80 -6.29
C ARG A 70 -8.31 37.36 -6.56
N THR A 71 -7.88 36.79 -7.69
CA THR A 71 -8.16 35.40 -8.08
C THR A 71 -7.32 34.38 -7.29
N ILE A 72 -6.13 34.78 -6.82
CA ILE A 72 -5.29 33.97 -5.92
C ILE A 72 -5.93 33.89 -4.53
N ARG A 73 -6.35 35.04 -3.95
CA ARG A 73 -7.07 35.06 -2.66
C ARG A 73 -8.39 34.27 -2.69
N GLY A 74 -9.12 34.29 -3.81
CA GLY A 74 -10.32 33.48 -3.99
C GLY A 74 -10.03 31.98 -4.08
N ALA A 75 -8.92 31.59 -4.71
CA ALA A 75 -8.46 30.21 -4.78
C ALA A 75 -7.95 29.70 -3.42
N GLU A 76 -7.23 30.53 -2.67
CA GLU A 76 -6.77 30.25 -1.31
C GLU A 76 -7.94 30.12 -0.32
N ALA A 77 -8.93 31.02 -0.38
CA ALA A 77 -10.13 30.92 0.45
C ALA A 77 -10.96 29.67 0.12
N ALA A 78 -11.08 29.31 -1.16
CA ALA A 78 -11.75 28.07 -1.58
C ALA A 78 -10.94 26.81 -1.24
N ALA A 79 -9.61 26.88 -1.20
CA ALA A 79 -8.77 25.78 -0.71
C ALA A 79 -8.95 25.59 0.80
N LYS A 80 -8.91 26.68 1.58
CA LYS A 80 -9.13 26.66 3.02
C LYS A 80 -10.53 26.17 3.40
N ALA A 81 -11.58 26.64 2.72
CA ALA A 81 -12.94 26.17 2.95
C ALA A 81 -13.12 24.68 2.62
N ARG A 82 -12.43 24.16 1.60
CA ARG A 82 -12.40 22.72 1.30
C ARG A 82 -11.67 21.95 2.39
N GLU A 83 -10.55 22.45 2.87
CA GLU A 83 -9.79 21.85 3.97
C GLU A 83 -10.59 21.78 5.27
N GLU A 84 -11.27 22.88 5.64
CA GLU A 84 -12.17 22.95 6.78
C GLU A 84 -13.34 21.95 6.63
N HIS A 85 -13.96 21.88 5.46
CA HIS A 85 -15.02 20.91 5.18
C HIS A 85 -14.53 19.45 5.25
N HIS A 86 -13.33 19.15 4.73
CA HIS A 86 -12.71 17.84 4.86
C HIS A 86 -12.34 17.52 6.32
N ALA A 87 -12.00 18.52 7.14
CA ALA A 87 -11.75 18.34 8.56
C ALA A 87 -13.05 17.99 9.32
N GLU A 88 -14.17 18.66 9.01
CA GLU A 88 -15.48 18.35 9.60
C GLU A 88 -15.93 16.93 9.28
N ILE A 89 -15.81 16.49 8.02
CA ILE A 89 -16.14 15.13 7.60
C ILE A 89 -15.27 14.10 8.34
N ARG A 90 -13.97 14.37 8.50
CA ARG A 90 -13.07 13.50 9.28
C ARG A 90 -13.49 13.41 10.75
N ALA A 91 -13.82 14.54 11.38
CA ALA A 91 -14.26 14.58 12.76
C ALA A 91 -15.59 13.82 12.98
N ALA A 92 -16.56 13.99 12.08
CA ALA A 92 -17.81 13.24 12.12
C ALA A 92 -17.58 11.73 11.90
N GLY A 93 -16.69 11.38 10.96
CA GLY A 93 -16.28 10.00 10.70
C GLY A 93 -15.59 9.34 11.90
N ALA A 94 -14.74 10.07 12.62
CA ALA A 94 -14.06 9.58 13.81
C ALA A 94 -15.04 9.23 14.93
N LYS A 95 -15.99 10.14 15.24
CA LYS A 95 -17.05 9.89 16.24
C LYS A 95 -17.93 8.70 15.87
N TRP A 96 -18.22 8.54 14.58
CA TRP A 96 -18.97 7.37 14.10
C TRP A 96 -18.17 6.08 14.30
N LEU A 97 -16.87 6.08 13.97
CA LEU A 97 -16.00 4.92 14.18
C LEU A 97 -15.89 4.56 15.66
N GLU A 98 -15.74 5.53 16.56
CA GLU A 98 -15.74 5.31 18.02
C GLU A 98 -17.00 4.58 18.47
N LYS A 99 -18.18 5.06 18.05
CA LYS A 99 -19.45 4.40 18.36
C LYS A 99 -19.49 2.96 17.84
N MET A 100 -18.97 2.71 16.65
CA MET A 100 -18.96 1.36 16.05
C MET A 100 -17.92 0.43 16.71
N ILE A 101 -16.80 0.98 17.20
CA ILE A 101 -15.79 0.23 17.95
C ILE A 101 -16.34 -0.25 19.30
N GLU A 102 -17.32 0.44 19.88
CA GLU A 102 -17.94 0.06 21.15
C GLU A 102 -19.20 -0.81 20.97
N ASP A 103 -19.71 -0.93 19.74
CA ASP A 103 -20.95 -1.65 19.46
C ASP A 103 -20.74 -3.18 19.56
N PRO A 104 -21.40 -3.86 20.51
CA PRO A 104 -21.26 -5.31 20.69
C PRO A 104 -21.85 -6.11 19.53
N THR A 105 -22.77 -5.53 18.74
CA THR A 105 -23.42 -6.21 17.61
C THR A 105 -22.51 -6.35 16.39
N ILE A 106 -21.43 -5.57 16.34
CA ILE A 106 -20.44 -5.61 15.28
C ILE A 106 -19.43 -6.73 15.57
N SER A 107 -18.95 -7.41 14.52
CA SER A 107 -17.96 -8.47 14.70
C SER A 107 -16.66 -7.92 15.31
N ALA A 108 -15.95 -8.74 16.10
CA ALA A 108 -14.66 -8.35 16.67
C ALA A 108 -13.65 -7.93 15.58
N HIS A 109 -13.61 -8.66 14.45
CA HIS A 109 -12.79 -8.31 13.28
C HIS A 109 -13.08 -6.90 12.77
N THR A 110 -14.36 -6.57 12.57
CA THR A 110 -14.77 -5.27 12.05
C THR A 110 -14.47 -4.13 13.02
N ARG A 111 -14.65 -4.37 14.34
CA ARG A 111 -14.27 -3.38 15.36
C ARG A 111 -12.77 -3.09 15.36
N GLU A 112 -11.94 -4.12 15.23
CA GLU A 112 -10.48 -3.94 15.16
C GLU A 112 -10.03 -3.21 13.89
N LEU A 113 -10.70 -3.46 12.76
CA LEU A 113 -10.52 -2.66 11.54
C LEU A 113 -10.90 -1.19 11.76
N TYR A 114 -12.01 -0.93 12.43
CA TYR A 114 -12.43 0.43 12.75
C TYR A 114 -11.46 1.11 13.71
N ALA A 115 -10.94 0.40 14.71
CA ALA A 115 -9.93 0.93 15.62
C ALA A 115 -8.64 1.32 14.89
N ALA A 116 -8.15 0.46 14.00
CA ALA A 116 -7.01 0.78 13.15
C ALA A 116 -7.28 1.99 12.24
N ARG A 117 -8.48 2.07 11.67
CA ARG A 117 -8.90 3.21 10.82
C ARG A 117 -9.11 4.50 11.60
N ASN A 118 -9.45 4.43 12.88
CA ASN A 118 -9.62 5.60 13.72
C ASN A 118 -8.30 6.11 14.31
N ASN A 119 -7.19 5.37 14.14
CA ASN A 119 -5.89 5.81 14.63
C ASN A 119 -5.34 6.99 13.80
N PRO A 120 -4.91 8.10 14.42
CA PRO A 120 -4.51 9.31 13.71
C PRO A 120 -3.28 9.12 12.83
N ASN A 121 -2.30 8.35 13.29
CA ASN A 121 -1.08 8.06 12.52
C ASN A 121 -1.40 7.15 11.32
N VAL A 122 -2.30 6.19 11.46
CA VAL A 122 -2.77 5.38 10.32
C VAL A 122 -3.52 6.24 9.30
N GLN A 123 -4.41 7.14 9.75
CA GLN A 123 -5.11 8.06 8.86
C GLN A 123 -4.16 8.99 8.11
N ALA A 124 -3.18 9.57 8.81
CA ALA A 124 -2.17 10.42 8.21
C ALA A 124 -1.32 9.64 7.20
N GLY A 125 -0.88 8.42 7.55
CA GLY A 125 -0.14 7.54 6.64
C GLY A 125 -0.90 7.25 5.36
N VAL A 126 -2.20 6.91 5.45
CA VAL A 126 -3.06 6.69 4.27
C VAL A 126 -3.24 7.95 3.44
N TYR A 127 -3.41 9.11 4.09
CA TYR A 127 -3.51 10.40 3.40
C TYR A 127 -2.24 10.72 2.60
N TYR A 128 -1.06 10.54 3.19
CA TYR A 128 0.21 10.73 2.49
C TYR A 128 0.39 9.75 1.33
N LEU A 129 0.01 8.48 1.50
CA LEU A 129 0.02 7.50 0.40
C LEU A 129 -0.86 7.93 -0.77
N TYR A 130 -2.07 8.42 -0.49
CA TYR A 130 -2.99 8.89 -1.52
C TYR A 130 -2.41 10.05 -2.33
N ASN A 131 -1.66 10.93 -1.68
CA ASN A 131 -0.98 12.06 -2.32
C ASN A 131 0.36 11.67 -2.96
N GLY A 132 0.75 10.39 -2.92
CA GLY A 132 2.01 9.89 -3.47
C GLY A 132 3.24 10.16 -2.59
N ASP A 133 3.06 10.72 -1.39
CA ASP A 133 4.14 11.01 -0.45
C ASP A 133 4.48 9.78 0.39
N LYS A 134 5.29 8.90 -0.19
CA LYS A 134 5.65 7.62 0.45
C LYS A 134 6.58 7.79 1.66
N LEU A 135 7.31 8.91 1.75
CA LEU A 135 8.25 9.14 2.85
C LEU A 135 7.48 9.48 4.14
N HIS A 136 6.64 10.50 4.10
CA HIS A 136 5.83 10.87 5.26
C HIS A 136 4.81 9.78 5.60
N ALA A 137 4.27 9.06 4.60
CA ALA A 137 3.46 7.88 4.86
C ALA A 137 4.21 6.84 5.70
N ALA A 138 5.47 6.56 5.37
CA ALA A 138 6.29 5.63 6.11
C ALA A 138 6.53 6.10 7.56
N GLU A 139 6.83 7.37 7.77
CA GLU A 139 7.02 7.93 9.12
C GLU A 139 5.77 7.77 9.99
N GLU A 140 4.59 8.07 9.45
CA GLU A 140 3.33 7.94 10.19
C GLU A 140 2.99 6.48 10.53
N PHE A 141 3.19 5.54 9.61
CA PHE A 141 3.00 4.13 9.92
C PHE A 141 4.05 3.61 10.93
N GLU A 142 5.28 4.12 10.93
CA GLU A 142 6.26 3.76 11.95
C GLU A 142 5.82 4.20 13.35
N LYS A 143 5.33 5.44 13.49
CA LYS A 143 4.77 5.93 14.75
C LYS A 143 3.65 5.01 15.25
N ALA A 144 2.71 4.65 14.38
CA ALA A 144 1.61 3.75 14.73
C ALA A 144 2.08 2.33 15.12
N ALA A 145 3.09 1.79 14.43
CA ALA A 145 3.60 0.44 14.62
C ALA A 145 4.38 0.27 15.94
N LEU A 146 5.20 1.27 16.27
CA LEU A 146 6.13 1.23 17.40
C LEU A 146 5.52 1.69 18.73
N ASP A 147 4.39 2.39 18.68
CA ASP A 147 3.69 2.84 19.88
C ASP A 147 3.04 1.63 20.61
N PRO A 148 3.48 1.32 21.85
CA PRO A 148 2.99 0.17 22.61
C PRO A 148 1.55 0.37 23.12
N GLU A 149 1.06 1.61 23.22
CA GLU A 149 -0.30 1.92 23.68
C GLU A 149 -1.35 1.64 22.60
N ASN A 150 -0.92 1.50 21.34
CA ASN A 150 -1.80 1.15 20.25
C ASN A 150 -2.28 -0.30 20.33
N ARG A 151 -3.55 -0.52 19.97
CA ARG A 151 -4.12 -1.86 19.81
C ARG A 151 -3.26 -2.70 18.87
N LEU A 152 -3.22 -4.01 19.11
CA LEU A 152 -2.51 -4.97 18.25
C LEU A 152 -2.93 -4.84 16.78
N SER A 153 -4.19 -4.55 16.51
CA SER A 153 -4.72 -4.36 15.16
C SER A 153 -4.12 -3.15 14.43
N VAL A 154 -4.00 -2.03 15.13
CA VAL A 154 -3.37 -0.79 14.63
C VAL A 154 -1.91 -1.08 14.29
N ARG A 155 -1.18 -1.68 15.24
CA ARG A 155 0.25 -1.98 15.08
C ARG A 155 0.49 -2.97 13.94
N PHE A 156 -0.35 -4.00 13.81
CA PHE A 156 -0.29 -4.97 12.72
C PHE A 156 -0.49 -4.32 11.35
N ILE A 157 -1.54 -3.51 11.19
CA ILE A 157 -1.81 -2.82 9.93
C ILE A 157 -0.65 -1.87 9.58
N ALA A 158 -0.16 -1.11 10.55
CA ALA A 158 0.93 -0.18 10.37
C ALA A 158 2.25 -0.87 9.96
N LEU A 159 2.62 -1.97 10.66
CA LEU A 159 3.79 -2.79 10.29
C LEU A 159 3.66 -3.36 8.88
N ARG A 160 2.47 -3.87 8.52
CA ARG A 160 2.21 -4.40 7.19
C ARG A 160 2.37 -3.32 6.11
N GLN A 161 1.88 -2.11 6.34
CA GLN A 161 2.08 -0.99 5.40
C GLN A 161 3.55 -0.57 5.30
N ARG A 162 4.29 -0.52 6.42
CA ARG A 162 5.73 -0.22 6.39
C ARG A 162 6.52 -1.25 5.61
N PHE A 163 6.24 -2.53 5.82
CA PHE A 163 6.85 -3.62 5.08
C PHE A 163 6.59 -3.49 3.57
N PHE A 164 5.35 -3.20 3.16
CA PHE A 164 5.04 -2.98 1.75
C PHE A 164 5.74 -1.75 1.17
N LEU A 165 5.78 -0.64 1.91
CA LEU A 165 6.48 0.56 1.45
C LEU A 165 7.96 0.29 1.21
N ALA A 166 8.62 -0.38 2.16
CA ALA A 166 10.02 -0.77 2.04
C ALA A 166 10.28 -1.61 0.77
N ARG A 167 9.40 -2.57 0.49
CA ARG A 167 9.45 -3.38 -0.74
C ARG A 167 9.32 -2.51 -1.99
N THR A 168 8.33 -1.62 -2.04
CA THR A 168 8.11 -0.77 -3.23
C THR A 168 9.21 0.28 -3.46
N GLN A 169 9.88 0.71 -2.40
CA GLN A 169 11.00 1.64 -2.46
C GLN A 169 12.33 0.94 -2.74
N LYS A 170 12.34 -0.40 -2.81
CA LYS A 170 13.54 -1.23 -2.95
C LYS A 170 14.59 -0.98 -1.85
N ASN A 171 14.13 -0.55 -0.66
CA ASN A 171 15.00 -0.41 0.51
C ASN A 171 15.08 -1.77 1.24
N MET A 172 16.14 -2.53 0.98
CA MET A 172 16.29 -3.88 1.51
C MET A 172 16.56 -3.91 3.02
N GLU A 173 17.23 -2.88 3.56
CA GLU A 173 17.45 -2.77 5.00
C GLU A 173 16.12 -2.63 5.73
N ASP A 174 15.27 -1.70 5.27
CA ASP A 174 13.92 -1.55 5.81
C ASP A 174 13.05 -2.77 5.54
N TYR A 175 13.17 -3.42 4.37
CA TYR A 175 12.41 -4.63 4.05
C TYR A 175 12.64 -5.72 5.09
N PHE A 176 13.90 -6.02 5.43
CA PHE A 176 14.21 -7.02 6.43
C PHE A 176 13.88 -6.56 7.85
N LYS A 177 14.12 -5.28 8.18
CA LYS A 177 13.74 -4.73 9.50
C LYS A 177 12.25 -4.89 9.75
N TRP A 178 11.41 -4.32 8.89
CA TRP A 178 9.95 -4.35 9.04
C TRP A 178 9.36 -5.74 8.83
N GLY A 179 9.97 -6.54 7.94
CA GLY A 179 9.61 -7.95 7.76
C GLY A 179 9.81 -8.77 9.03
N LYS A 180 10.94 -8.62 9.72
CA LYS A 180 11.18 -9.33 10.99
C LYS A 180 10.18 -8.92 12.07
N MET A 181 9.94 -7.61 12.24
CA MET A 181 8.97 -7.11 13.23
C MET A 181 7.55 -7.62 12.94
N LEU A 182 7.13 -7.66 11.67
CA LEU A 182 5.85 -8.22 11.28
C LEU A 182 5.78 -9.74 11.54
N GLY A 183 6.87 -10.45 11.27
CA GLY A 183 6.97 -11.89 11.54
C GLY A 183 6.95 -12.22 13.03
N GLU A 184 7.63 -11.44 13.86
CA GLU A 184 7.56 -11.54 15.32
C GLU A 184 6.15 -11.28 15.81
N MET A 185 5.46 -10.26 15.27
CA MET A 185 4.07 -10.00 15.64
C MET A 185 3.14 -11.17 15.29
N LEU A 186 3.27 -11.76 14.10
CA LEU A 186 2.50 -12.94 13.66
C LEU A 186 2.84 -14.20 14.46
N LYS A 187 4.08 -14.31 14.94
CA LYS A 187 4.53 -15.44 15.76
C LYS A 187 4.06 -15.31 17.21
N ASP A 188 4.02 -14.11 17.77
CA ASP A 188 3.89 -13.93 19.22
C ASP A 188 2.47 -13.52 19.66
N ASN A 189 1.62 -13.04 18.73
CA ASN A 189 0.28 -12.55 19.05
C ASN A 189 -0.81 -13.36 18.33
N ASP A 190 -1.96 -13.52 18.99
CA ASP A 190 -3.16 -14.00 18.33
C ASP A 190 -3.80 -12.87 17.53
N LEU A 191 -3.72 -12.99 16.20
CA LEU A 191 -4.35 -12.09 15.24
C LEU A 191 -5.52 -12.78 14.53
N SER A 192 -6.20 -13.71 15.22
CA SER A 192 -7.39 -14.41 14.73
C SER A 192 -8.51 -13.46 14.31
N PHE A 193 -8.59 -12.29 14.92
CA PHE A 193 -9.46 -11.19 14.48
C PHE A 193 -9.07 -10.59 13.12
N PHE A 194 -8.02 -11.07 12.46
CA PHE A 194 -7.65 -10.80 11.06
C PHE A 194 -7.53 -12.09 10.22
N ASP A 195 -8.11 -13.19 10.70
CA ASP A 195 -7.93 -14.54 10.14
C ASP A 195 -6.44 -14.93 9.99
N GLN A 196 -5.57 -14.32 10.80
CA GLN A 196 -4.14 -14.64 10.85
C GLN A 196 -3.88 -15.52 12.05
N LYS A 197 -3.66 -16.81 11.79
CA LYS A 197 -3.22 -17.74 12.83
C LYS A 197 -1.79 -17.42 13.23
N GLN A 198 -1.48 -17.67 14.50
CA GLN A 198 -0.13 -17.61 15.02
C GLN A 198 0.79 -18.54 14.20
N ASN A 199 1.82 -17.98 13.57
CA ASN A 199 2.68 -18.71 12.63
C ASN A 199 4.08 -18.09 12.55
N SER A 200 5.13 -18.92 12.55
CA SER A 200 6.52 -18.49 12.36
C SER A 200 6.98 -18.50 10.91
N GLU A 201 6.28 -19.16 9.98
CA GLU A 201 6.72 -19.36 8.58
C GLU A 201 7.10 -18.05 7.88
N PHE A 202 6.35 -16.96 8.15
CA PHE A 202 6.68 -15.65 7.61
C PHE A 202 8.03 -15.14 8.14
N LEU A 203 8.24 -15.22 9.45
CA LEU A 203 9.49 -14.81 10.10
C LEU A 203 10.67 -15.65 9.61
N ASP A 204 10.48 -16.96 9.51
CA ASP A 204 11.49 -17.91 9.06
C ASP A 204 11.89 -17.63 7.62
N ARG A 205 10.91 -17.36 6.74
CA ARG A 205 11.17 -16.94 5.36
C ARG A 205 11.92 -15.61 5.28
N ILE A 206 11.55 -14.61 6.07
CA ILE A 206 12.24 -13.30 6.08
C ILE A 206 13.69 -13.45 6.55
N LYS A 207 13.94 -14.22 7.61
CA LYS A 207 15.29 -14.50 8.11
C LYS A 207 16.12 -15.26 7.07
N TYR A 208 15.52 -16.27 6.43
CA TYR A 208 16.14 -17.00 5.33
C TYR A 208 16.56 -16.05 4.20
N GLN A 209 15.63 -15.22 3.71
CA GLN A 209 15.92 -14.23 2.66
C GLN A 209 17.04 -13.25 3.08
N GLU A 210 17.04 -12.78 4.33
CA GLU A 210 18.07 -11.86 4.84
C GLU A 210 19.47 -12.48 4.81
N ILE A 211 19.60 -13.74 5.23
CA ILE A 211 20.87 -14.47 5.27
C ILE A 211 21.46 -14.58 3.86
N TYR A 212 20.67 -15.06 2.90
CA TYR A 212 21.14 -15.26 1.53
C TYR A 212 21.35 -13.93 0.80
N TYR A 213 20.52 -12.91 1.07
CA TYR A 213 20.74 -11.58 0.53
C TYR A 213 22.08 -10.99 1.00
N LYS A 214 22.42 -11.12 2.29
CA LYS A 214 23.72 -10.66 2.83
C LYS A 214 24.89 -11.45 2.22
N ALA A 215 24.71 -12.75 2.02
CA ALA A 215 25.75 -13.61 1.44
C ALA A 215 26.04 -13.34 -0.04
N ARG A 216 25.16 -12.66 -0.80
CA ARG A 216 25.29 -12.50 -2.27
C ARG A 216 26.66 -12.01 -2.76
N ASN A 217 27.30 -11.13 -1.98
CA ASN A 217 28.60 -10.53 -2.31
C ASN A 217 29.69 -10.88 -1.27
N ASP A 218 29.43 -11.82 -0.36
CA ASP A 218 30.35 -12.20 0.71
C ASP A 218 30.72 -13.68 0.60
N LYS A 219 31.92 -13.95 0.07
CA LYS A 219 32.44 -15.31 -0.11
C LYS A 219 32.62 -16.06 1.22
N ALA A 220 33.05 -15.37 2.28
CA ALA A 220 33.23 -16.00 3.57
C ALA A 220 31.88 -16.44 4.16
N MET A 221 30.84 -15.61 3.98
CA MET A 221 29.48 -15.96 4.37
C MET A 221 28.91 -17.09 3.51
N GLN A 222 29.18 -17.10 2.20
CA GLN A 222 28.79 -18.22 1.31
C GLN A 222 29.41 -19.54 1.75
N GLU A 223 30.71 -19.53 2.05
CA GLU A 223 31.45 -20.71 2.54
C GLU A 223 30.91 -21.19 3.90
N ALA A 224 30.65 -20.28 4.85
CA ALA A 224 30.08 -20.64 6.14
C ALA A 224 28.69 -21.28 6.01
N ILE A 225 27.83 -20.79 5.09
CA ILE A 225 26.53 -21.40 4.82
C ILE A 225 26.70 -22.77 4.16
N ALA A 226 27.65 -22.91 3.23
CA ALA A 226 27.94 -24.19 2.59
C ALA A 226 28.42 -25.23 3.63
N ASP A 227 29.31 -24.85 4.54
CA ASP A 227 29.78 -25.71 5.63
C ASP A 227 28.64 -26.13 6.58
N TYR A 228 27.71 -25.22 6.87
CA TYR A 228 26.49 -25.57 7.61
C TYR A 228 25.65 -26.62 6.87
N LEU A 229 25.42 -26.45 5.56
CA LEU A 229 24.66 -27.40 4.75
C LEU A 229 25.33 -28.78 4.67
N LEU A 230 26.66 -28.84 4.63
CA LEU A 230 27.42 -30.10 4.68
C LEU A 230 27.17 -30.86 5.98
N ASN A 231 27.09 -30.16 7.10
CA ASN A 231 26.89 -30.77 8.42
C ASN A 231 25.43 -31.23 8.64
N GLU A 232 24.45 -30.53 8.06
CA GLU A 232 23.04 -30.87 8.23
C GLU A 232 22.52 -31.94 7.26
N LYS A 233 23.01 -31.94 6.00
CA LYS A 233 22.45 -32.80 4.95
C LYS A 233 23.39 -33.94 4.57
N LYS A 234 22.93 -35.17 4.81
CA LYS A 234 23.60 -36.37 4.31
C LYS A 234 23.69 -36.33 2.78
N GLY A 235 24.89 -36.54 2.23
CA GLY A 235 25.13 -36.65 0.78
C GLY A 235 25.51 -35.35 0.08
N TYR A 236 25.70 -34.25 0.81
CA TYR A 236 26.33 -33.05 0.25
C TYR A 236 27.85 -33.19 0.25
N ASP A 237 28.49 -32.88 -0.89
CA ASP A 237 29.91 -32.52 -0.94
C ASP A 237 30.07 -31.00 -1.02
N LYS A 238 31.29 -30.49 -0.83
CA LYS A 238 31.57 -29.06 -0.77
C LYS A 238 31.13 -28.32 -2.03
N HIS A 239 31.19 -28.97 -3.19
CA HIS A 239 30.78 -28.39 -4.46
C HIS A 239 29.25 -28.26 -4.51
N LEU A 240 28.53 -29.33 -4.19
CA LEU A 240 27.07 -29.35 -4.17
C LEU A 240 26.49 -28.37 -3.13
N ALA A 241 27.15 -28.24 -1.98
CA ALA A 241 26.79 -27.25 -0.95
C ALA A 241 26.92 -25.82 -1.48
N MET A 242 28.04 -25.51 -2.15
CA MET A 242 28.24 -24.19 -2.73
C MET A 242 27.27 -23.90 -3.89
N GLU A 243 27.02 -24.88 -4.77
CA GLU A 243 26.02 -24.74 -5.83
C GLU A 243 24.62 -24.44 -5.28
N GLU A 244 24.22 -25.13 -4.20
CA GLU A 244 22.96 -24.88 -3.52
C GLU A 244 22.92 -23.47 -2.89
N VAL A 245 24.00 -22.99 -2.28
CA VAL A 245 24.08 -21.62 -1.76
C VAL A 245 23.90 -20.60 -2.87
N LEU A 246 24.63 -20.74 -3.98
CA LEU A 246 24.53 -19.84 -5.13
C LEU A 246 23.14 -19.89 -5.79
N ARG A 247 22.52 -21.07 -5.84
CA ARG A 247 21.14 -21.23 -6.31
C ARG A 247 20.16 -20.46 -5.42
N ARG A 248 20.26 -20.61 -4.10
CA ARG A 248 19.39 -19.91 -3.14
C ARG A 248 19.58 -18.40 -3.14
N ILE A 249 20.81 -17.92 -3.34
CA ILE A 249 21.08 -16.48 -3.53
C ILE A 249 20.32 -15.97 -4.74
N ARG A 250 20.39 -16.66 -5.90
CA ARG A 250 19.64 -16.27 -7.09
C ARG A 250 18.13 -16.29 -6.86
N ASP A 251 17.60 -17.35 -6.24
CA ASP A 251 16.17 -17.46 -5.93
C ASP A 251 15.71 -16.25 -5.08
N VAL A 252 16.50 -15.87 -4.07
CA VAL A 252 16.20 -14.71 -3.20
C VAL A 252 16.32 -13.40 -3.97
N GLU A 253 17.34 -13.23 -4.82
CA GLU A 253 17.47 -12.04 -5.66
C GLU A 253 16.29 -11.89 -6.62
N GLU A 254 15.83 -12.97 -7.25
CA GLU A 254 14.65 -12.98 -8.13
C GLU A 254 13.36 -12.64 -7.36
N GLU A 255 13.16 -13.24 -6.18
CA GLU A 255 11.99 -12.96 -5.33
C GLU A 255 11.93 -11.50 -4.85
N LEU A 256 13.09 -10.91 -4.53
CA LEU A 256 13.19 -9.53 -4.06
C LEU A 256 13.11 -8.51 -5.21
N GLN A 257 13.46 -8.90 -6.44
CA GLN A 257 13.40 -8.05 -7.62
C GLN A 257 11.99 -7.89 -8.21
N GLY A 258 11.10 -8.88 -7.98
CA GLY A 258 9.63 -8.80 -8.09
C GLY A 258 9.03 -7.95 -9.20
#